data_AF-A0A5F2HVG3-F1
#
_entry.id   AF-A0A5F2HVG3-F1
#
_cell.length_a   1.000
_cell.length_b   1.000
_cell.length_c   1.000
_cell.angle_alpha   90.00
_cell.angle_beta   90.00
_cell.angle_gamma   90.00
#
_symmetry.space_group_name_H-M   'P 1'
#
loop_
_entity.id
_entity.type
_entity.pdbx_description
1 polymer ?
#
loop_
_entity_poly.entity_id
_entity_poly.type
_entity_poly.pdbx_seq_one_letter_code
_entity_poly.pdbx_strand_id
1 'polypeptide(L)'
;GGSTEVEVKERKDRVDDAMHATRAAVEEGVLPGGGVALLRAAKALDSLQAENEDQKHGIEIVRRAIEAPVRQIAENAGAEGSIIVGKLREKPEFGWG
;
A
#
# COMPACT_ATOMS: atom_id res chain seq x y z
N GLY A 1 -18.78 21.66 -7.02
CA GLY A 1 -20.11 22.14 -6.59
C GLY A 1 -20.75 21.14 -5.66
N GLY A 2 -21.48 21.63 -4.66
CA GLY A 2 -22.14 20.87 -3.58
C GLY A 2 -23.25 21.74 -2.97
N SER A 3 -24.14 21.13 -2.19
CA SER A 3 -25.29 21.80 -1.58
C SER A 3 -24.94 22.56 -0.31
N THR A 4 -23.81 22.21 0.33
CA THR A 4 -23.26 22.91 1.49
C THR A 4 -21.78 23.27 1.29
N GLU A 5 -21.28 24.25 2.04
CA GLU A 5 -19.85 24.61 2.00
C GLU A 5 -18.94 23.42 2.33
N VAL A 6 -19.37 22.57 3.28
CA VAL A 6 -18.63 21.37 3.68
C VAL A 6 -18.51 20.38 2.52
N GLU A 7 -19.60 20.13 1.79
CA GLU A 7 -19.59 19.25 0.61
C GLU A 7 -18.76 19.81 -0.55
N VAL A 8 -18.80 21.14 -0.75
CA VAL A 8 -17.96 21.79 -1.76
C VAL A 8 -16.49 21.62 -1.42
N LYS A 9 -16.11 21.77 -0.15
CA LYS A 9 -14.74 21.61 0.33
C LYS A 9 -14.25 20.17 0.20
N GLU A 10 -15.02 19.19 0.69
CA GLU A 10 -14.67 17.76 0.59
C GLU A 10 -14.48 17.34 -0.88
N ARG A 11 -15.36 17.79 -1.77
CA ARG A 11 -15.25 17.45 -3.20
C ARG A 11 -14.07 18.16 -3.86
N LYS A 12 -13.72 19.36 -3.41
CA LYS A 12 -12.52 20.06 -3.88
C LYS A 12 -11.27 19.30 -3.47
N ASP A 13 -11.14 18.93 -2.20
CA ASP A 13 -9.98 18.21 -1.68
C ASP A 13 -9.77 16.88 -2.44
N ARG A 14 -10.85 16.12 -2.71
CA ARG A 14 -10.78 14.90 -3.54
C ARG A 14 -10.32 15.15 -4.98
N VAL A 15 -10.75 16.26 -5.59
CA VAL A 15 -10.36 16.60 -6.96
C VAL A 15 -8.90 17.01 -7.01
N ASP A 16 -8.44 17.78 -6.02
CA ASP A 16 -7.05 18.20 -5.92
C ASP A 16 -6.13 16.97 -5.73
N ASP A 17 -6.50 16.02 -4.86
CA ASP A 17 -5.78 14.75 -4.70
C ASP A 17 -5.73 13.93 -6.00
N ALA A 18 -6.86 13.79 -6.69
CA ALA A 18 -6.92 13.06 -7.96
C ALA A 18 -6.07 13.72 -9.05
N MET A 19 -6.06 15.06 -9.11
CA MET A 19 -5.23 15.81 -10.06
C MET A 19 -3.73 15.59 -9.79
N HIS A 20 -3.30 15.62 -8.54
CA HIS A 20 -1.90 15.34 -8.19
C HIS A 20 -1.52 13.89 -8.47
N ALA A 21 -2.37 12.92 -8.12
CA ALA A 21 -2.11 11.50 -8.36
C ALA A 21 -1.99 11.16 -9.85
N THR A 22 -2.86 11.74 -10.70
CA THR A 22 -2.82 11.51 -12.15
C THR A 22 -1.61 12.16 -12.82
N ARG A 23 -1.15 13.33 -12.33
CA ARG A 23 0.11 13.93 -12.80
C ARG A 23 1.31 13.06 -12.46
N ALA A 24 1.42 12.62 -11.20
CA ALA A 24 2.50 11.72 -10.78
C ALA A 24 2.50 10.40 -11.57
N ALA A 25 1.32 9.83 -11.83
CA ALA A 25 1.18 8.61 -12.62
C ALA A 25 1.65 8.76 -14.08
N VAL A 26 1.54 9.95 -14.67
CA VAL A 26 2.06 10.23 -16.02
C VAL A 26 3.59 10.32 -16.01
N GLU A 27 4.19 10.84 -14.95
CA GLU A 27 5.64 11.05 -14.83
C GLU A 27 6.40 9.77 -14.44
N GLU A 28 5.90 9.03 -13.45
CA GLU A 28 6.60 7.87 -12.84
C GLU A 28 6.00 6.52 -13.25
N GLY A 29 4.86 6.53 -13.94
CA GLY A 29 4.10 5.34 -14.28
C GLY A 29 3.15 4.88 -13.16
N VAL A 30 2.57 3.69 -13.33
CA VAL A 30 1.57 3.14 -12.40
C VAL A 30 1.95 1.75 -11.92
N LEU A 31 1.63 1.46 -10.67
CA LEU A 31 1.75 0.13 -10.07
C LEU A 31 0.39 -0.34 -9.54
N PRO A 32 0.22 -1.66 -9.35
CA PRO A 32 -0.98 -2.22 -8.71
C PRO A 32 -1.20 -1.64 -7.31
N GLY A 33 -2.42 -1.17 -7.05
CA GLY A 33 -2.83 -0.55 -5.79
C GLY A 33 -3.09 -1.55 -4.66
N GLY A 34 -3.88 -1.13 -3.67
CA GLY A 34 -4.35 -2.01 -2.58
C GLY A 34 -3.25 -2.49 -1.62
N GLY A 35 -2.09 -1.83 -1.63
CA GLY A 35 -0.91 -2.26 -0.85
C GLY A 35 -0.17 -3.46 -1.43
N VAL A 36 -0.58 -3.99 -2.60
CA VAL A 36 0.06 -5.16 -3.22
C VAL A 36 1.46 -4.82 -3.73
N ALA A 37 1.65 -3.67 -4.37
CA ALA A 37 2.98 -3.24 -4.84
C ALA A 37 4.00 -3.20 -3.69
N LEU A 38 3.63 -2.63 -2.54
CA LEU A 38 4.44 -2.59 -1.33
C LEU A 38 4.74 -4.00 -0.82
N LEU A 39 3.73 -4.86 -0.68
CA LEU A 39 3.90 -6.24 -0.23
C LEU A 39 4.85 -7.04 -1.14
N ARG A 40 4.85 -6.78 -2.45
CA ARG A 40 5.77 -7.42 -3.40
C ARG A 40 7.18 -6.89 -3.28
N ALA A 41 7.34 -5.58 -3.07
CA ALA A 41 8.64 -4.96 -2.84
C ALA A 41 9.34 -5.50 -1.58
N ALA A 42 8.57 -5.96 -0.58
CA ALA A 42 9.12 -6.60 0.62
C ALA A 42 10.03 -7.81 0.31
N LYS A 43 9.84 -8.51 -0.81
CA LYS A 43 10.72 -9.62 -1.23
C LYS A 43 12.17 -9.18 -1.45
N ALA A 44 12.40 -7.91 -1.80
CA ALA A 44 13.76 -7.38 -1.94
C ALA A 44 14.54 -7.37 -0.61
N LEU A 45 13.82 -7.32 0.53
CA LEU A 45 14.43 -7.38 1.86
C LEU A 45 14.94 -8.77 2.21
N ASP A 46 14.51 -9.83 1.52
CA ASP A 46 14.95 -11.20 1.80
C ASP A 46 16.38 -11.46 1.30
N SER A 47 16.83 -10.70 0.29
CA SER A 47 18.21 -10.73 -0.19
C SER A 47 19.16 -9.79 0.56
N LEU A 48 18.65 -8.97 1.49
CA LEU A 48 19.44 -7.96 2.17
C LEU A 48 20.22 -8.61 3.34
N GLN A 49 21.55 -8.53 3.29
CA GLN A 49 22.41 -9.02 4.36
C GLN A 49 22.65 -7.92 5.38
N ALA A 50 22.38 -8.22 6.65
CA ALA A 50 22.68 -7.33 7.76
C ALA A 50 24.12 -7.55 8.25
N GLU A 51 24.82 -6.47 8.56
CA GLU A 51 26.19 -6.52 9.10
C GLU A 51 26.20 -6.76 10.62
N ASN A 52 25.09 -6.44 11.31
CA ASN A 52 24.92 -6.65 12.74
C ASN A 52 23.44 -6.90 13.11
N GLU A 53 23.21 -7.29 14.37
CA GLU A 53 21.86 -7.60 14.85
C GLU A 53 20.93 -6.37 14.86
N ASP A 54 21.44 -5.16 15.08
CA ASP A 54 20.62 -3.94 15.07
C ASP A 54 20.06 -3.65 13.67
N GLN A 55 20.88 -3.79 12.63
CA GLN A 55 20.47 -3.67 11.24
C GLN A 55 19.43 -4.74 10.89
N LYS A 56 19.62 -5.98 11.35
CA LYS A 56 18.65 -7.07 11.14
C LYS A 56 17.29 -6.76 11.77
N HIS A 57 17.27 -6.22 12.98
CA HIS A 57 16.03 -5.76 13.62
C HIS A 57 15.40 -4.60 12.83
N GLY A 58 16.19 -3.66 12.32
CA GLY A 58 15.71 -2.59 11.46
C GLY A 58 15.03 -3.11 10.19
N ILE A 59 15.63 -4.10 9.52
CA ILE A 59 15.06 -4.74 8.33
C ILE A 59 13.72 -5.41 8.67
N GLU A 60 13.62 -6.08 9.82
CA GLU A 60 12.39 -6.73 10.26
C GLU A 60 11.26 -5.72 10.57
N ILE A 61 11.61 -4.59 11.18
CA ILE A 61 10.64 -3.50 11.44
C ILE A 61 10.06 -3.00 10.13
N VAL A 62 10.91 -2.73 9.13
CA VAL A 62 10.47 -2.28 7.81
C VAL A 62 9.64 -3.35 7.11
N ARG A 63 10.06 -4.61 7.15
CA ARG A 63 9.31 -5.75 6.61
C ARG A 63 7.88 -5.79 7.16
N ARG A 64 7.72 -5.65 8.48
CA ARG A 64 6.41 -5.62 9.13
C ARG A 64 5.59 -4.38 8.76
N ALA A 65 6.23 -3.21 8.67
CA ALA A 65 5.56 -1.95 8.35
C ALA A 65 4.96 -1.94 6.93
N ILE A 66 5.67 -2.53 5.96
CA ILE A 66 5.24 -2.62 4.56
C ILE A 66 3.94 -3.44 4.40
N GLU A 67 3.67 -4.39 5.30
CA GLU A 67 2.44 -5.19 5.28
C GLU A 67 1.22 -4.48 5.89
N ALA A 68 1.42 -3.41 6.66
CA ALA A 68 0.35 -2.74 7.39
C ALA A 68 -0.76 -2.16 6.48
N PRO A 69 -0.45 -1.51 5.33
CA PRO A 69 -1.49 -0.93 4.49
C PRO A 69 -2.48 -1.95 3.92
N VAL A 70 -1.98 -3.10 3.44
CA VAL A 70 -2.85 -4.16 2.89
C VAL A 70 -3.68 -4.84 3.98
N ARG A 71 -3.13 -5.02 5.19
CA ARG A 71 -3.91 -5.52 6.34
C ARG A 71 -5.03 -4.55 6.70
N GLN A 72 -4.73 -3.26 6.79
CA GLN A 72 -5.71 -2.24 7.13
C GLN A 72 -6.85 -2.17 6.10
N ILE A 73 -6.52 -2.25 4.81
CA ILE A 73 -7.53 -2.28 3.74
C ILE A 73 -8.42 -3.52 3.86
N ALA A 74 -7.83 -4.69 4.12
CA ALA A 74 -8.58 -5.93 4.30
C ALA A 74 -9.50 -5.87 5.53
N GLU A 75 -9.02 -5.36 6.66
CA GLU A 75 -9.81 -5.18 7.88
C GLU A 75 -10.96 -4.19 7.67
N ASN A 76 -10.72 -3.07 6.99
CA ASN A 76 -11.76 -2.11 6.63
C ASN A 76 -12.82 -2.72 5.69
N ALA A 77 -12.45 -3.74 4.92
CA ALA A 77 -13.36 -4.51 4.07
C ALA A 77 -14.06 -5.68 4.81
N GLY A 78 -13.83 -5.84 6.12
CA GLY A 78 -14.41 -6.91 6.94
C GLY A 78 -13.76 -8.28 6.74
N ALA A 79 -12.60 -8.36 6.08
CA ALA A 79 -11.83 -9.58 5.90
C ALA A 79 -10.67 -9.65 6.91
N GLU A 80 -10.18 -10.85 7.18
CA GLU A 80 -9.01 -11.03 8.05
C GLU A 80 -7.71 -10.70 7.29
N GLY A 81 -7.05 -9.61 7.67
CA GLY A 81 -5.85 -9.11 6.98
C GLY A 81 -4.71 -10.13 6.88
N SER A 82 -4.51 -10.97 7.90
CA SER A 82 -3.50 -12.02 7.90
C SER A 82 -3.74 -13.06 6.81
N ILE A 83 -5.00 -13.46 6.58
CA ILE A 83 -5.37 -14.41 5.53
C ILE A 83 -5.15 -13.79 4.14
N ILE A 84 -5.55 -12.52 3.96
CA ILE A 84 -5.38 -11.82 2.68
C ILE A 84 -3.90 -11.66 2.33
N VAL A 85 -3.07 -11.23 3.28
CA VAL A 85 -1.61 -11.11 3.08
C VAL A 85 -0.98 -12.47 2.76
N GLY A 86 -1.36 -13.54 3.47
CA GLY A 86 -0.87 -14.89 3.19
C GLY A 86 -1.17 -15.33 1.76
N LYS A 87 -2.42 -15.20 1.32
CA LYS A 87 -2.83 -15.58 -0.04
C LYS A 87 -2.18 -14.72 -1.12
N LEU A 88 -2.02 -13.41 -0.87
CA LEU A 88 -1.31 -12.52 -1.79
C LEU A 88 0.16 -12.89 -1.94
N ARG A 89 0.82 -13.40 -0.89
CA ARG A 89 2.20 -13.88 -0.98
C ARG A 89 2.34 -15.12 -1.85
N GLU A 90 1.41 -16.05 -1.74
CA GLU A 90 1.40 -17.32 -2.49
C GLU A 90 1.11 -17.14 -3.97
N LYS A 91 0.19 -16.23 -4.33
CA LYS A 91 -0.10 -15.95 -5.74
C LYS A 91 1.08 -15.21 -6.40
N PRO A 92 1.41 -15.48 -7.67
CA PRO A 92 2.37 -14.67 -8.44
C PRO A 92 1.73 -13.41 -9.04
N GLU A 93 0.40 -13.39 -9.17
CA GLU A 93 -0.36 -12.30 -9.78
C GLU A 93 -0.49 -11.08 -8.85
N PHE A 94 -0.58 -9.90 -9.42
CA PHE A 94 -0.75 -8.65 -8.66
C PHE A 94 -2.21 -8.39 -8.20
N GLY A 95 -3.15 -9.25 -8.60
CA GLY A 95 -4.58 -9.11 -8.29
C GLY A 95 -5.04 -9.97 -7.11
N TRP A 96 -5.88 -9.40 -6.26
CA TRP A 96 -6.81 -10.14 -5.42
C TRP A 96 -8.20 -10.04 -6.06
N GLY A 97 -8.49 -10.96 -6.99
CA GLY A 97 -9.71 -10.95 -7.81
C GLY A 97 -9.38 -11.23 -9.26
#